data_AF-A0A1Y1K1S6-F1
#
_entry.id   AF-A0A1Y1K1S6-F1
#
_cell.length_a   1.000
_cell.length_b   1.000
_cell.length_c   1.000
_cell.angle_alpha   90.00
_cell.angle_beta   90.00
_cell.angle_gamma   90.00
#
_symmetry.space_group_name_H-M   'P 1'
#
loop_
_entity.id
_entity.type
_entity.pdbx_description
1 polymer ?
#
loop_
_entity_poly.entity_id
_entity_poly.type
_entity_poly.pdbx_seq_one_letter_code
_entity_poly.pdbx_strand_id
1 'polypeptide(L)'
;NSPSVMSPAVELDEGAGSFSFGRVAFGDGSQMSHDLSYVLSQGKKKGPSDAKTALLKVQNQKKRLQELGAEKQADVAEKEAWLTARRRVEGEKIRDDEAILKKAVKRKEAAKKKSEKAWTERTKGVQQAQKERQKKREENIKQRRE
;
A
#
# COMPACT_ATOMS: atom_id res chain seq x y z
N ASN A 1 35.51 23.06 43.32
CA ASN A 1 34.29 23.46 42.59
C ASN A 1 34.39 22.84 41.20
N SER A 2 33.90 21.61 41.02
CA SER A 2 33.99 20.87 39.76
C SER A 2 32.59 20.75 39.15
N PRO A 3 32.38 21.04 37.86
CA PRO A 3 31.05 21.09 37.29
C PRO A 3 30.55 19.67 37.02
N SER A 4 29.38 19.35 37.61
CA SER A 4 28.65 18.11 37.35
C SER A 4 28.10 18.11 35.93
N VAL A 5 28.58 17.20 35.08
CA VAL A 5 27.98 16.89 33.79
C VAL A 5 26.68 16.12 34.02
N MET A 6 25.55 16.82 34.05
CA MET A 6 24.23 16.17 34.03
C MET A 6 24.06 15.43 32.70
N SER A 7 24.06 14.10 32.75
CA SER A 7 23.63 13.27 31.64
C SER A 7 22.14 13.53 31.35
N PRO A 8 21.71 13.56 30.08
CA PRO A 8 20.32 13.76 29.74
C PRO A 8 19.47 12.61 30.28
N ALA A 9 18.47 12.96 31.10
CA ALA A 9 17.48 12.02 31.61
C ALA A 9 16.59 11.55 30.44
N VAL A 10 16.91 10.38 29.90
CA VAL A 10 16.01 9.61 29.06
C VAL A 10 14.99 8.96 29.98
N GLU A 11 13.74 9.42 29.94
CA GLU A 11 12.64 8.69 30.60
C GLU A 11 12.54 7.30 29.96
N LEU A 12 12.79 6.29 30.78
CA LEU A 12 12.72 4.88 30.42
C LEU A 12 11.25 4.45 30.41
N ASP A 13 10.65 4.42 29.22
CA ASP A 13 9.41 3.67 29.00
C ASP A 13 9.74 2.17 29.02
N GLU A 14 9.40 1.48 30.12
CA GLU A 14 9.71 0.07 30.37
C GLU A 14 8.99 -0.91 29.40
N GLY A 15 8.21 -0.43 28.43
CA GLY A 15 7.49 -1.24 27.45
C GLY A 15 8.27 -1.59 26.16
N ALA A 16 9.44 -1.00 25.92
CA ALA A 16 10.16 -1.13 24.65
C ALA A 16 11.42 -2.01 24.77
N GLY A 17 11.23 -3.32 24.94
CA GLY A 17 12.29 -4.34 25.01
C GLY A 17 13.06 -4.61 23.71
N SER A 18 13.52 -3.57 23.00
CA SER A 18 14.51 -3.71 21.92
C SER A 18 15.34 -2.44 21.75
N PHE A 19 16.38 -2.27 22.57
CA PHE A 19 17.37 -1.22 22.36
C PHE A 19 18.32 -1.65 21.23
N SER A 20 18.14 -1.08 20.05
CA SER A 20 19.09 -1.22 18.94
C SER A 20 20.15 -0.12 19.08
N PHE A 21 21.40 -0.50 19.38
CA PHE A 21 22.51 0.41 19.72
C PHE A 21 23.04 1.31 18.58
N GLY A 22 22.28 1.49 17.51
CA GLY A 22 22.67 2.29 16.34
C GLY A 22 21.56 3.13 15.73
N ARG A 23 20.39 3.25 16.38
CA ARG A 23 19.26 4.02 15.85
C ARG A 23 18.86 5.12 16.81
N VAL A 24 19.17 6.35 16.45
CA VAL A 24 18.74 7.55 17.19
C VAL A 24 17.36 7.97 16.67
N ALA A 25 16.37 8.00 17.55
CA ALA A 25 15.04 8.54 17.28
C ALA A 25 14.85 9.82 18.08
N PHE A 26 14.37 10.87 17.41
CA PHE A 26 14.09 12.15 18.03
C PHE A 26 12.64 12.17 18.56
N GLY A 27 12.38 12.99 19.59
CA GLY A 27 11.06 13.09 20.23
C GLY A 27 9.94 13.59 19.31
N ASP A 28 10.28 14.14 18.14
CA ASP A 28 9.35 14.53 17.06
C ASP A 28 8.94 13.35 16.16
N GLY A 29 9.45 12.15 16.42
CA GLY A 29 9.20 10.94 15.63
C GLY A 29 10.09 10.80 14.40
N SER A 30 11.03 11.72 14.18
CA SER A 30 12.04 11.58 13.13
C SER A 30 13.15 10.61 13.57
N GLN A 31 13.74 9.89 12.61
CA GLN A 31 14.76 8.87 12.89
C GLN A 31 16.04 9.19 12.14
N MET A 32 17.21 9.00 12.73
CA MET A 32 18.48 9.13 12.01
C MET A 32 18.75 7.94 11.10
N SER A 33 19.54 8.17 10.05
CA SER A 33 20.06 7.10 9.20
C SER A 33 21.00 6.18 9.98
N HIS A 34 21.21 4.98 9.45
CA HIS A 34 22.08 3.98 10.07
C HIS A 34 23.53 4.49 10.24
N ASP A 35 23.97 5.40 9.36
CA ASP A 35 25.29 6.01 9.41
C ASP A 35 25.30 7.37 10.15
N LEU A 36 24.18 7.72 10.82
CA LEU A 36 23.96 8.99 11.54
C LEU A 36 24.16 10.27 10.70
N SER A 37 24.17 10.13 9.37
CA SER A 37 24.52 11.20 8.44
C SER A 37 23.37 12.14 8.08
N TYR A 38 22.11 11.68 8.17
CA TYR A 38 20.94 12.51 7.88
C TYR A 38 19.67 12.00 8.58
N VAL A 39 18.68 12.88 8.70
CA VAL A 39 17.39 12.57 9.33
C VAL A 39 16.44 11.94 8.30
N LEU A 40 15.97 10.72 8.57
CA LEU A 40 14.86 10.09 7.86
C LEU A 40 13.54 10.75 8.25
N SER A 41 12.92 11.38 7.26
CA SER A 41 11.54 11.85 7.33
C SER A 41 10.57 10.66 7.22
N GLN A 42 9.86 10.36 8.31
CA GLN A 42 8.76 9.37 8.35
C GLN A 42 7.43 9.93 7.81
N GLY A 43 7.48 10.92 6.90
CA GLY A 43 6.29 11.52 6.32
C GLY A 43 5.45 10.55 5.47
N LYS A 44 4.20 10.93 5.16
CA LYS A 44 3.34 10.15 4.25
C LYS A 44 4.10 9.86 2.95
N LYS A 45 4.22 8.57 2.60
CA LYS A 45 4.96 8.12 1.42
C LYS A 45 4.39 8.78 0.16
N LYS A 46 5.22 9.57 -0.53
CA LYS A 46 4.84 10.21 -1.79
C LYS A 46 4.92 9.16 -2.90
N GLY A 47 3.77 8.64 -3.32
CA GLY A 47 3.71 7.70 -4.44
C GLY A 47 2.30 7.22 -4.76
N PRO A 48 2.10 6.61 -5.94
CA PRO A 48 0.80 6.09 -6.30
C PRO A 48 0.41 4.92 -5.38
N SER A 49 -0.65 5.09 -4.60
CA SER A 49 -1.19 4.05 -3.72
C SER A 49 -1.80 2.88 -4.53
N ASP A 50 -2.30 3.18 -5.73
CA ASP A 50 -2.98 2.21 -6.58
C ASP A 50 -2.08 1.40 -7.49
N ALA A 51 -2.38 0.10 -7.61
CA ALA A 51 -1.63 -0.82 -8.46
C ALA A 51 -1.69 -0.44 -9.96
N LYS A 52 -2.79 0.19 -10.41
CA LYS A 52 -2.93 0.67 -11.80
C LYS A 52 -2.03 1.87 -12.07
N THR A 53 -2.04 2.84 -11.17
CA THR A 53 -1.19 4.04 -11.27
C THR A 53 0.29 3.71 -11.08
N ALA A 54 0.62 2.75 -10.22
CA ALA A 54 1.98 2.24 -10.07
C ALA A 54 2.46 1.56 -11.37
N LEU A 55 1.60 0.75 -12.01
CA LEU A 55 1.92 0.13 -13.30
C LEU A 55 2.18 1.19 -14.39
N LEU A 56 1.35 2.24 -14.45
CA LEU A 56 1.54 3.33 -15.40
C LEU A 56 2.86 4.08 -15.15
N LYS A 57 3.21 4.31 -13.88
CA LYS A 57 4.48 4.94 -13.51
C LYS A 57 5.68 4.13 -14.01
N VAL A 58 5.67 2.82 -13.78
CA VAL A 58 6.76 1.92 -14.23
C VAL A 58 6.86 1.91 -15.75
N GLN A 59 5.73 1.86 -16.46
CA GLN A 59 5.71 1.92 -17.92
C GLN A 59 6.26 3.26 -18.45
N ASN A 60 5.88 4.38 -17.83
CA ASN A 60 6.39 5.69 -18.21
C ASN A 60 7.88 5.84 -17.92
N GLN A 61 8.38 5.29 -16.81
CA GLN A 61 9.81 5.23 -16.52
C GLN A 61 10.55 4.44 -17.60
N LYS A 62 10.04 3.27 -18.01
CA LYS A 62 10.64 2.50 -19.10
C LYS A 62 10.66 3.26 -20.42
N LYS A 63 9.57 3.94 -20.78
CA LYS A 63 9.51 4.78 -21.99
C LYS A 63 10.59 5.87 -21.94
N ARG A 64 10.70 6.57 -20.80
CA ARG A 64 11.71 7.62 -20.61
C ARG A 64 13.14 7.08 -20.71
N LEU A 65 13.39 5.85 -20.23
CA LEU A 65 14.70 5.20 -20.38
C LEU A 65 14.97 4.77 -21.83
N GLN A 66 13.95 4.37 -22.58
CA GLN A 66 14.06 4.02 -24.00
C GLN A 66 14.31 5.24 -24.90
N GLU A 67 13.82 6.43 -24.48
CA GLU A 67 14.09 7.70 -25.17
C GLU A 67 15.53 8.20 -24.97
N LEU A 68 16.24 7.70 -23.95
CA LEU A 68 17.63 8.03 -23.68
C LEU A 68 18.60 7.15 -24.49
N GLY A 69 19.74 7.71 -24.87
CA GLY A 69 20.82 6.95 -25.53
C GLY A 69 21.43 5.87 -24.61
N ALA A 70 21.99 4.81 -25.21
CA ALA A 70 22.45 3.61 -24.51
C ALA A 70 23.46 3.87 -23.38
N GLU A 71 24.40 4.80 -23.56
CA GLU A 71 25.38 5.17 -22.52
C GLU A 71 24.71 5.79 -21.29
N LYS A 72 23.82 6.77 -21.53
CA LYS A 72 23.06 7.41 -20.44
C LYS A 72 22.10 6.42 -19.76
N GLN A 73 21.60 5.43 -20.50
CA GLN A 73 20.74 4.39 -19.94
C GLN A 73 21.50 3.50 -18.95
N ALA A 74 22.75 3.12 -19.26
CA ALA A 74 23.59 2.33 -18.36
C ALA A 74 23.92 3.11 -17.08
N ASP A 75 24.35 4.38 -17.21
CA ASP A 75 24.66 5.24 -16.08
C ASP A 75 23.45 5.45 -15.14
N VAL A 76 22.27 5.65 -15.72
CA VAL A 76 21.03 5.82 -14.95
C VAL A 76 20.63 4.51 -14.27
N ALA A 77 20.75 3.37 -14.96
CA ALA A 77 20.43 2.07 -14.38
C ALA A 77 21.34 1.73 -13.19
N GLU A 78 22.64 2.02 -13.29
CA GLU A 78 23.58 1.81 -12.19
C GLU A 78 23.23 2.71 -10.98
N LYS A 79 23.02 4.00 -11.22
CA LYS A 79 22.62 4.96 -10.17
C LYS A 79 21.30 4.54 -9.51
N GLU A 80 20.31 4.13 -10.29
CA GLU A 80 19.03 3.67 -9.77
C GLU A 80 19.16 2.37 -8.97
N ALA A 81 20.01 1.44 -9.38
CA ALA A 81 20.26 0.20 -8.65
C ALA A 81 20.85 0.48 -7.26
N TRP A 82 21.85 1.35 -7.16
CA TRP A 82 22.45 1.75 -5.89
C TRP A 82 21.48 2.50 -4.99
N LEU A 83 20.72 3.46 -5.54
CA LEU A 83 19.69 4.19 -4.78
C LEU A 83 18.58 3.26 -4.27
N THR A 84 18.17 2.28 -5.08
CA THR A 84 17.16 1.28 -4.72
C THR A 84 17.67 0.34 -3.64
N ALA A 85 18.92 -0.13 -3.75
CA ALA A 85 19.55 -0.96 -2.74
C ALA A 85 19.62 -0.24 -1.39
N ARG A 86 20.09 1.02 -1.39
CA ARG A 86 20.14 1.87 -0.20
C ARG A 86 18.76 2.04 0.45
N ARG A 87 17.72 2.38 -0.33
CA ARG A 87 16.34 2.51 0.18
C ARG A 87 15.79 1.21 0.75
N ARG A 88 16.13 0.06 0.17
CA ARG A 88 15.73 -1.25 0.71
C ARG A 88 16.40 -1.54 2.04
N VAL A 89 17.69 -1.22 2.18
CA VAL A 89 18.43 -1.35 3.45
C VAL A 89 17.82 -0.45 4.53
N GLU A 90 17.43 0.77 4.16
CA GLU A 90 16.71 1.69 5.05
C GLU A 90 15.29 1.19 5.45
N GLY A 91 14.80 0.12 4.83
CA GLY A 91 13.51 -0.51 5.14
C GLY A 91 12.35 -0.03 4.27
N GLU A 92 12.62 0.70 3.19
CA GLU A 92 11.58 1.11 2.26
C GLU A 92 11.10 -0.09 1.41
N LYS A 93 9.79 -0.37 1.47
CA LYS A 93 9.13 -1.37 0.63
C LYS A 93 8.90 -0.83 -0.78
N ILE A 94 9.81 -1.15 -1.70
CA ILE A 94 9.75 -0.75 -3.11
C ILE A 94 8.89 -1.75 -3.89
N ARG A 95 7.94 -1.28 -4.71
CA ARG A 95 6.95 -2.13 -5.39
C ARG A 95 6.75 -1.75 -6.85
N ASP A 96 7.83 -1.85 -7.62
CA ASP A 96 7.92 -1.37 -9.00
C ASP A 96 7.96 -2.50 -10.05
N ASP A 97 7.75 -3.76 -9.64
CA ASP A 97 7.76 -4.91 -10.56
C ASP A 97 6.48 -5.01 -11.41
N GLU A 98 6.62 -4.86 -12.73
CA GLU A 98 5.48 -4.89 -13.66
C GLU A 98 4.65 -6.19 -13.57
N ALA A 99 5.32 -7.34 -13.45
CA ALA A 99 4.64 -8.62 -13.39
C ALA A 99 3.77 -8.74 -12.13
N ILE A 100 4.29 -8.27 -11.00
CA ILE A 100 3.57 -8.28 -9.71
C ILE A 100 2.44 -7.25 -9.73
N LEU A 101 2.67 -6.07 -10.30
CA LEU A 101 1.65 -5.04 -10.45
C LEU A 101 0.51 -5.48 -11.38
N LYS A 102 0.81 -6.09 -12.53
CA LYS A 102 -0.19 -6.71 -13.42
C LYS A 102 -1.03 -7.76 -12.70
N LYS A 103 -0.39 -8.67 -11.94
CA LYS A 103 -1.08 -9.67 -11.12
C LYS A 103 -1.93 -9.02 -10.03
N ALA A 104 -1.47 -7.95 -9.40
CA ALA A 104 -2.22 -7.23 -8.38
C ALA A 104 -3.48 -6.56 -8.97
N VAL A 105 -3.36 -5.95 -10.16
CA VAL A 105 -4.51 -5.40 -10.89
C VAL A 105 -5.53 -6.49 -11.20
N LYS A 106 -5.10 -7.61 -11.79
CA LYS A 106 -5.99 -8.75 -12.10
C LYS A 106 -6.69 -9.30 -10.85
N ARG A 107 -5.99 -9.42 -9.72
CA ARG A 107 -6.59 -9.85 -8.44
C ARG A 107 -7.67 -8.88 -7.94
N LYS A 108 -7.39 -7.56 -7.99
CA LYS A 108 -8.39 -6.55 -7.63
C LYS A 108 -9.63 -6.64 -8.53
N GLU A 109 -9.44 -6.80 -9.84
CA GLU A 109 -10.54 -6.92 -10.80
C GLU A 109 -11.36 -8.20 -10.59
N ALA A 110 -10.70 -9.34 -10.34
CA ALA A 110 -11.37 -10.60 -10.01
C ALA A 110 -12.19 -10.49 -8.72
N ALA A 111 -11.66 -9.83 -7.68
CA ALA A 111 -12.38 -9.58 -6.44
C ALA A 111 -13.64 -8.73 -6.68
N LYS A 112 -13.53 -7.67 -7.50
CA LYS A 112 -14.67 -6.81 -7.87
C LYS A 112 -15.74 -7.57 -8.65
N LYS A 113 -15.34 -8.40 -9.62
CA LYS A 113 -16.27 -9.28 -10.35
C LYS A 113 -17.00 -10.27 -9.44
N LYS A 114 -16.30 -10.85 -8.45
CA LYS A 114 -16.94 -11.74 -7.46
C LYS A 114 -17.94 -10.98 -6.60
N SER A 115 -17.58 -9.79 -6.11
CA SER A 115 -18.51 -8.97 -5.32
C SER A 115 -19.72 -8.55 -6.14
N GLU A 116 -19.53 -8.15 -7.39
CA GLU A 116 -20.61 -7.77 -8.29
C GLU A 116 -21.58 -8.93 -8.50
N LYS A 117 -21.07 -10.12 -8.86
CA LYS A 117 -21.90 -11.34 -8.99
C LYS A 117 -22.68 -11.63 -7.72
N ALA A 118 -22.04 -11.65 -6.55
CA ALA A 118 -22.69 -11.90 -5.28
C ALA A 118 -23.79 -10.88 -4.97
N TRP A 119 -23.59 -9.61 -5.32
CA TRP A 119 -24.62 -8.58 -5.16
C TRP A 119 -25.77 -8.77 -6.15
N THR A 120 -25.50 -9.11 -7.41
CA THR A 120 -26.56 -9.40 -8.39
C THR A 120 -27.38 -10.64 -8.03
N GLU A 121 -26.77 -11.67 -7.44
CA GLU A 121 -27.47 -12.85 -6.95
C GLU A 121 -28.37 -12.52 -5.76
N ARG A 122 -27.87 -11.71 -4.81
CA ARG A 122 -28.68 -11.23 -3.69
C ARG A 122 -29.87 -10.41 -4.15
N THR A 123 -29.69 -9.47 -5.08
CA THR A 123 -30.81 -8.65 -5.57
C THR A 123 -31.84 -9.49 -6.32
N LYS A 124 -31.40 -10.45 -7.14
CA LYS A 124 -32.30 -11.42 -7.79
C LYS A 124 -33.07 -12.26 -6.76
N GLY A 125 -32.41 -12.77 -5.73
CA GLY A 125 -33.05 -13.55 -4.67
C GLY A 125 -34.11 -12.74 -3.90
N VAL A 126 -33.82 -11.48 -3.58
CA VAL A 126 -34.79 -10.57 -2.96
C VAL A 126 -35.99 -10.33 -3.87
N GLN A 127 -35.76 -10.07 -5.17
CA GLN A 127 -36.84 -9.87 -6.14
C GLN A 127 -37.70 -11.13 -6.33
N GLN A 128 -37.09 -12.31 -6.37
CA GLN A 128 -37.81 -13.58 -6.45
C GLN A 128 -38.67 -13.82 -5.21
N ALA A 129 -38.10 -13.64 -4.01
CA ALA A 129 -38.84 -13.80 -2.76
C ALA A 129 -40.02 -12.81 -2.65
N GLN A 130 -39.85 -11.57 -3.13
CA GLN A 130 -40.95 -10.60 -3.21
C GLN A 130 -42.04 -11.06 -4.18
N LYS A 131 -41.67 -11.50 -5.39
CA LYS A 131 -42.60 -12.01 -6.41
C LYS A 131 -43.35 -13.25 -5.92
N GLU A 132 -42.69 -14.20 -5.26
CA GLU A 132 -43.34 -15.38 -4.70
C GLU A 132 -44.35 -15.03 -3.61
N ARG A 133 -44.00 -14.08 -2.73
CA ARG A 133 -44.94 -13.58 -1.71
C ARG A 133 -46.14 -12.88 -2.34
N GLN A 134 -45.93 -12.10 -3.39
CA GLN A 134 -47.02 -11.44 -4.13
C GLN A 134 -47.92 -12.48 -4.81
N LYS A 135 -47.36 -13.45 -5.54
CA LYS A 135 -48.11 -14.55 -6.16
C LYS A 135 -48.97 -15.32 -5.16
N LYS A 136 -48.39 -15.72 -4.02
CA LYS A 136 -49.14 -16.40 -2.94
C LYS A 136 -50.30 -15.55 -2.42
N ARG A 137 -50.14 -14.23 -2.33
CA ARG A 137 -51.22 -13.32 -1.91
C ARG A 137 -52.31 -13.24 -2.98
N GLU A 138 -51.94 -13.12 -4.25
CA GLU A 138 -52.88 -13.09 -5.38
C GLU A 138 -53.69 -14.38 -5.48
N GLU A 139 -53.03 -15.54 -5.37
CA GLU A 139 -53.68 -16.85 -5.35
C GLU A 139 -54.69 -16.97 -4.19
N ASN A 140 -54.29 -16.59 -2.97
CA ASN A 140 -55.18 -16.61 -1.81
C ASN A 140 -56.38 -15.65 -1.94
N ILE A 141 -56.18 -14.48 -2.57
CA ILE A 141 -57.28 -13.53 -2.83
C ILE A 141 -58.24 -14.11 -3.88
N LYS A 142 -57.71 -14.75 -4.92
CA LYS A 142 -58.52 -15.38 -5.97
C LYS A 142 -59.37 -16.51 -5.41
N GLN A 143 -58.79 -17.40 -4.61
CA GLN A 143 -59.50 -18.50 -3.94
C GLN A 143 -60.58 -18.06 -2.95
N ARG A 144 -60.53 -16.80 -2.47
CA ARG A 144 -61.58 -16.23 -1.60
C ARG A 144 -62.68 -15.52 -2.38
N ARG A 145 -62.44 -15.21 -3.65
CA ARG A 145 -63.35 -14.47 -4.53
C ARG A 145 -64.23 -15.41 -5.36
N GLU A 146 -63.65 -16.53 -5.78
CA GLU A 146 -64.37 -17.72 -6.27
C GLU A 146 -65.00 -18.47 -5.09
#